data_AF-A0A510JCN2-F1
#
_entry.id   AF-A0A510JCN2-F1
#
_cell.length_a   1.000
_cell.length_b   1.000
_cell.length_c   1.000
_cell.angle_alpha   90.00
_cell.angle_beta   90.00
_cell.angle_gamma   90.00
#
_symmetry.space_group_name_H-M   'P 1'
#
loop_
_entity.id
_entity.type
_entity.pdbx_description
1 polymer ?
#
loop_
_entity_poly.entity_id
_entity_poly.type
_entity_poly.pdbx_seq_one_letter_code
_entity_poly.pdbx_strand_id
1 'polypeptide(L)'
;MGWIKEAVKKMLRGYVIAAPGARGRTLKDEQGNYTGKAPAAIIDLKAAVRYLHYNDKTMPGNADRIISNGTSAGGALSALLGATGNSKDYEPYLKELGAAEAKDDIFAVSAYCPITNLDNANEAYEWIFNGVNDYKKINITMLDYNVQRKEVEGKLTEDEIKRSADLKALFPQYLNSLKLKDKSGKLLTLDKNGNGSFKEQIKKYYIDSANKALKAGTDLSTFKFLTIKNNKVVDLNFDEYVKYMGRMKTPGAFDNVDLSTGENNLFGDKTVDNKHFTKYMLEHSTTNGQMAEKNIIKMMNPMYYIGTKGATVSKYWRIRHGAIDRDTSLAIPAILALKLENTGKNVDFASPWATGHSGDYDLDELFTWVDGIVR
;
A
#
# COMPACT_ATOMS: atom_id res chain seq x y z
N MET A 1 -2.03 19.13 -12.81
CA MET A 1 -1.21 19.20 -14.04
C MET A 1 -0.18 18.08 -14.21
N GLY A 2 0.29 17.39 -13.16
CA GLY A 2 1.26 16.28 -13.28
C GLY A 2 0.75 15.09 -14.10
N TRP A 3 -0.47 14.60 -13.84
CA TRP A 3 -1.04 13.42 -14.51
C TRP A 3 -1.11 13.52 -16.04
N ILE A 4 -1.36 14.71 -16.60
CA ILE A 4 -1.41 14.91 -18.07
C ILE A 4 -0.03 14.65 -18.70
N LYS A 5 1.06 15.09 -18.07
CA LYS A 5 2.42 14.83 -18.58
C LYS A 5 2.76 13.34 -18.58
N GLU A 6 2.35 12.64 -17.54
CA GLU A 6 2.57 11.19 -17.42
C GLU A 6 1.72 10.41 -18.45
N ALA A 7 0.46 10.83 -18.66
CA ALA A 7 -0.40 10.27 -19.69
C ALA A 7 0.18 10.48 -21.10
N VAL A 8 0.68 11.69 -21.42
CA VAL A 8 1.31 11.98 -22.71
C VAL A 8 2.53 11.08 -22.95
N LYS A 9 3.39 10.87 -21.94
CA LYS A 9 4.54 9.96 -22.07
C LYS A 9 4.13 8.51 -22.36
N LYS A 10 3.07 8.03 -21.71
CA LYS A 10 2.50 6.68 -21.95
C LYS A 10 1.97 6.55 -23.38
N MET A 11 1.24 7.56 -23.87
CA MET A 11 0.74 7.58 -25.25
C MET A 11 1.88 7.59 -26.27
N LEU A 12 2.94 8.36 -26.01
CA LEU A 12 4.14 8.40 -26.88
C LEU A 12 4.88 7.04 -26.93
N ARG A 13 4.68 6.16 -25.94
CA ARG A 13 5.22 4.80 -25.93
C ARG A 13 4.29 3.77 -26.59
N GLY A 14 3.15 4.20 -27.14
CA GLY A 14 2.20 3.33 -27.85
C GLY A 14 1.14 2.68 -26.95
N TYR A 15 1.04 3.08 -25.69
CA TYR A 15 0.03 2.53 -24.78
C TYR A 15 -1.33 3.19 -24.98
N VAL A 16 -2.39 2.38 -24.94
CA VAL A 16 -3.75 2.86 -24.75
C VAL A 16 -3.96 3.16 -23.26
N ILE A 17 -4.55 4.30 -22.96
CA ILE A 17 -4.80 4.73 -21.58
C ILE A 17 -6.30 4.75 -21.32
N ALA A 18 -6.73 3.87 -20.41
CA ALA A 18 -8.04 3.95 -19.78
C ALA A 18 -7.89 4.60 -18.39
N ALA A 19 -8.65 5.67 -18.14
CA ALA A 19 -8.58 6.46 -16.90
C ALA A 19 -9.96 6.53 -16.23
N PRO A 20 -10.45 5.43 -15.64
CA PRO A 20 -11.77 5.41 -15.03
C PRO A 20 -11.83 6.30 -13.78
N GLY A 21 -12.97 6.95 -13.57
CA GLY A 21 -13.30 7.55 -12.28
C GLY A 21 -13.63 6.46 -11.25
N ALA A 22 -13.30 6.70 -9.99
CA ALA A 22 -13.67 5.83 -8.88
C ALA A 22 -14.24 6.66 -7.73
N ARG A 23 -15.29 6.16 -7.08
CA ARG A 23 -15.91 6.80 -5.93
C ARG A 23 -14.94 6.87 -4.76
N GLY A 24 -15.06 7.94 -3.98
CA GLY A 24 -14.25 8.18 -2.78
C GLY A 24 -15.09 8.22 -1.51
N ARG A 25 -14.47 7.94 -0.37
CA ARG A 25 -15.09 7.79 0.97
C ARG A 25 -15.93 8.98 1.47
N THR A 26 -15.81 10.15 0.85
CA THR A 26 -16.55 11.38 1.20
C THR A 26 -17.79 11.63 0.33
N LEU A 27 -18.00 10.85 -0.73
CA LEU A 27 -19.13 11.05 -1.65
C LEU A 27 -20.45 10.69 -0.97
N LYS A 28 -21.46 11.51 -1.23
CA LYS A 28 -22.84 11.34 -0.77
C LYS A 28 -23.82 11.45 -1.94
N ASP A 29 -24.94 10.75 -1.84
CA ASP A 29 -26.10 10.98 -2.72
C ASP A 29 -26.89 12.23 -2.28
N GLU A 30 -27.93 12.57 -3.04
CA GLU A 30 -28.82 13.71 -2.76
C GLU A 30 -29.57 13.57 -1.43
N GLN A 31 -29.73 12.34 -0.93
CA GLN A 31 -30.35 12.03 0.36
C GLN A 31 -29.34 12.06 1.52
N GLY A 32 -28.07 12.34 1.25
CA GLY A 32 -27.00 12.45 2.24
C GLY A 32 -26.38 11.10 2.65
N ASN A 33 -26.77 9.98 2.03
CA ASN A 33 -26.16 8.68 2.31
C ASN A 33 -24.77 8.61 1.69
N TYR A 34 -23.83 7.95 2.36
CA TYR A 34 -22.51 7.73 1.79
C TYR A 34 -22.55 6.68 0.68
N THR A 35 -21.96 6.99 -0.47
CA THR A 35 -21.97 6.12 -1.67
C THR A 35 -20.59 5.61 -2.06
N GLY A 36 -19.53 6.12 -1.43
CA GLY A 36 -18.13 5.83 -1.77
C GLY A 36 -17.30 5.16 -0.67
N LYS A 37 -17.94 4.68 0.41
CA LYS A 37 -17.28 3.87 1.44
C LYS A 37 -16.80 2.54 0.87
N ALA A 38 -15.91 1.83 1.58
CA ALA A 38 -15.45 0.53 1.14
C ALA A 38 -16.64 -0.44 0.95
N PRO A 39 -16.69 -1.21 -0.17
CA PRO A 39 -15.64 -1.43 -1.15
C PRO A 39 -15.84 -0.63 -2.46
N ALA A 40 -16.61 0.46 -2.47
CA ALA A 40 -17.07 1.13 -3.70
C ALA A 40 -15.95 1.45 -4.71
N ALA A 41 -14.82 2.01 -4.25
CA ALA A 41 -13.71 2.38 -5.14
C ALA A 41 -13.14 1.18 -5.92
N ILE A 42 -12.97 0.02 -5.29
CA ILE A 42 -12.47 -1.18 -5.99
C ILE A 42 -13.55 -1.80 -6.88
N ILE A 43 -14.84 -1.67 -6.52
CA ILE A 43 -15.96 -2.08 -7.38
C ILE A 43 -15.99 -1.27 -8.67
N ASP A 44 -15.83 0.05 -8.60
CA ASP A 44 -15.81 0.90 -9.79
C ASP A 44 -14.67 0.53 -10.73
N LEU A 45 -13.48 0.28 -10.19
CA LEU A 45 -12.32 -0.11 -10.98
C LEU A 45 -12.48 -1.51 -11.59
N LYS A 46 -13.08 -2.46 -10.86
CA LYS A 46 -13.41 -3.78 -11.41
C LYS A 46 -14.44 -3.66 -12.53
N ALA A 47 -15.48 -2.84 -12.37
CA ALA A 47 -16.46 -2.58 -13.41
C ALA A 47 -15.82 -1.94 -14.66
N ALA A 48 -14.85 -1.04 -14.48
CA ALA A 48 -14.07 -0.49 -15.58
C ALA A 48 -13.25 -1.56 -16.32
N VAL A 49 -12.60 -2.49 -15.59
CA VAL A 49 -11.90 -3.62 -16.21
C VAL A 49 -12.88 -4.52 -16.98
N ARG A 50 -14.07 -4.81 -16.44
CA ARG A 50 -15.12 -5.56 -17.16
C ARG A 50 -15.55 -4.84 -18.44
N TYR A 51 -15.73 -3.52 -18.38
CA TYR A 51 -16.05 -2.71 -19.55
C TYR A 51 -14.98 -2.84 -20.64
N LEU A 52 -13.70 -2.79 -20.27
CA LEU A 52 -12.59 -2.95 -21.22
C LEU A 52 -12.58 -4.35 -21.86
N HIS A 53 -12.74 -5.41 -21.06
CA HIS A 53 -12.83 -6.78 -21.59
C HIS A 53 -14.06 -6.99 -22.49
N TYR A 54 -15.21 -6.43 -22.11
CA TYR A 54 -16.43 -6.53 -22.90
C TYR A 54 -16.28 -5.87 -24.28
N ASN A 55 -15.57 -4.75 -24.35
CA ASN A 55 -15.39 -3.97 -25.57
C ASN A 55 -14.09 -4.28 -26.33
N ASP A 56 -13.35 -5.33 -25.96
CA ASP A 56 -12.01 -5.63 -26.48
C ASP A 56 -11.93 -5.64 -28.01
N LYS A 57 -12.94 -6.21 -28.67
CA LYS A 57 -12.99 -6.28 -30.16
C LYS A 57 -13.18 -4.93 -30.85
N THR A 58 -13.64 -3.91 -30.12
CA THR A 58 -14.04 -2.61 -30.67
C THR A 58 -13.20 -1.44 -30.16
N MET A 59 -12.44 -1.64 -29.08
CA MET A 59 -11.54 -0.63 -28.54
C MET A 59 -10.10 -0.83 -29.05
N PRO A 60 -9.30 0.24 -29.18
CA PRO A 60 -7.86 0.09 -29.36
C PRO A 60 -7.21 -0.62 -28.17
N GLY A 61 -6.14 -1.37 -28.43
CA GLY A 61 -5.38 -2.07 -27.39
C GLY A 61 -5.76 -3.53 -27.27
N ASN A 62 -5.46 -4.13 -26.12
CA ASN A 62 -5.72 -5.53 -25.83
C ASN A 62 -6.09 -5.66 -24.34
N ALA A 63 -7.32 -6.05 -24.05
CA ALA A 63 -7.84 -6.21 -22.69
C ALA A 63 -7.12 -7.33 -21.91
N ASP A 64 -6.53 -8.32 -22.58
CA ASP A 64 -5.65 -9.32 -21.97
C ASP A 64 -4.25 -8.77 -21.60
N ARG A 65 -4.00 -7.47 -21.82
CA ARG A 65 -2.77 -6.76 -21.45
C ARG A 65 -3.03 -5.53 -20.58
N ILE A 66 -4.13 -5.50 -19.83
CA ILE A 66 -4.42 -4.42 -18.87
C ILE A 66 -3.36 -4.40 -17.77
N ILE A 67 -2.71 -3.25 -17.59
CA ILE A 67 -1.75 -2.98 -16.51
C ILE A 67 -2.33 -1.87 -15.63
N SER A 68 -2.63 -2.17 -14.37
CA SER A 68 -3.06 -1.13 -13.43
C SER A 68 -1.85 -0.35 -12.91
N ASN A 69 -2.02 0.95 -12.66
CA ASN A 69 -1.00 1.81 -12.05
C ASN A 69 -1.64 2.71 -11.00
N GLY A 70 -0.99 2.87 -9.85
CA GLY A 70 -1.45 3.79 -8.83
C GLY A 70 -0.45 4.04 -7.72
N THR A 71 -0.67 5.12 -6.98
CA THR A 71 0.17 5.58 -5.88
C THR A 71 -0.64 5.65 -4.59
N SER A 72 -0.05 5.31 -3.44
CA SER A 72 -0.70 5.42 -2.14
C SER A 72 -1.96 4.53 -2.05
N ALA A 73 -3.12 5.09 -1.68
CA ALA A 73 -4.42 4.41 -1.76
C ALA A 73 -4.75 3.94 -3.20
N GLY A 74 -4.34 4.68 -4.23
CA GLY A 74 -4.44 4.22 -5.63
C GLY A 74 -3.51 3.03 -5.93
N GLY A 75 -2.35 2.97 -5.26
CA GLY A 75 -1.45 1.81 -5.31
C GLY A 75 -2.08 0.60 -4.62
N ALA A 76 -2.80 0.82 -3.52
CA ALA A 76 -3.57 -0.23 -2.85
C ALA A 76 -4.71 -0.77 -3.73
N LEU A 77 -5.43 0.11 -4.44
CA LEU A 77 -6.46 -0.29 -5.41
C LEU A 77 -5.86 -1.03 -6.62
N SER A 78 -4.70 -0.58 -7.13
CA SER A 78 -3.94 -1.28 -8.16
C SER A 78 -3.56 -2.69 -7.72
N ALA A 79 -3.06 -2.84 -6.48
CA ALA A 79 -2.73 -4.14 -5.90
C ALA A 79 -3.99 -5.01 -5.67
N LEU A 80 -5.10 -4.43 -5.23
CA LEU A 80 -6.37 -5.16 -5.07
C LEU A 80 -6.88 -5.67 -6.41
N LEU A 81 -6.87 -4.87 -7.49
CA LEU A 81 -7.27 -5.34 -8.81
C LEU A 81 -6.50 -6.60 -9.21
N GLY A 82 -5.16 -6.56 -9.10
CA GLY A 82 -4.34 -7.70 -9.47
C GLY A 82 -4.45 -8.89 -8.52
N ALA A 83 -4.77 -8.68 -7.25
CA ALA A 83 -4.89 -9.78 -6.28
C ALA A 83 -6.26 -10.48 -6.32
N THR A 84 -7.28 -9.84 -6.89
CA THR A 84 -8.69 -10.24 -6.66
C THR A 84 -9.48 -10.47 -7.94
N GLY A 85 -8.82 -10.61 -9.08
CA GLY A 85 -9.49 -10.86 -10.38
C GLY A 85 -10.49 -12.02 -10.30
N ASN A 86 -11.70 -11.82 -10.80
CA ASN A 86 -12.79 -12.80 -10.86
C ASN A 86 -13.25 -13.36 -9.49
N SER A 87 -12.89 -12.69 -8.38
CA SER A 87 -13.33 -13.11 -7.06
C SER A 87 -14.84 -12.89 -6.87
N LYS A 88 -15.54 -13.94 -6.44
CA LYS A 88 -16.99 -13.93 -6.20
C LYS A 88 -17.42 -12.97 -5.09
N ASP A 89 -16.51 -12.59 -4.20
CA ASP A 89 -16.81 -11.63 -3.12
C ASP A 89 -17.30 -10.27 -3.67
N TYR A 90 -16.91 -9.91 -4.89
CA TYR A 90 -17.26 -8.64 -5.53
C TYR A 90 -18.51 -8.72 -6.41
N GLU A 91 -18.97 -9.93 -6.74
CA GLU A 91 -20.04 -10.14 -7.72
C GLU A 91 -21.39 -9.50 -7.33
N PRO A 92 -21.86 -9.56 -6.06
CA PRO A 92 -23.11 -8.90 -5.69
C PRO A 92 -23.10 -7.39 -5.96
N TYR A 93 -22.00 -6.72 -5.67
CA TYR A 93 -21.83 -5.28 -5.86
C TYR A 93 -21.68 -4.92 -7.35
N LEU A 94 -20.99 -5.75 -8.13
CA LEU A 94 -20.83 -5.55 -9.58
C LEU A 94 -22.16 -5.71 -10.31
N LYS A 95 -23.01 -6.66 -9.87
CA LYS A 95 -24.38 -6.83 -10.37
C LYS A 95 -25.27 -5.65 -10.01
N GLU A 96 -25.23 -5.20 -8.76
CA GLU A 96 -25.98 -4.02 -8.30
C GLU A 96 -25.62 -2.77 -9.11
N LEU A 97 -24.33 -2.59 -9.43
CA LEU A 97 -23.86 -1.49 -10.27
C LEU A 97 -24.24 -1.62 -11.76
N GLY A 98 -24.69 -2.80 -12.21
CA GLY A 98 -24.91 -3.08 -13.63
C GLY A 98 -23.63 -3.16 -14.45
N ALA A 99 -22.53 -3.63 -13.85
CA ALA A 99 -21.25 -3.81 -14.54
C ALA A 99 -21.40 -4.80 -15.72
N ALA A 100 -20.65 -4.55 -16.80
CA ALA A 100 -20.65 -5.43 -17.97
C ALA A 100 -20.35 -6.88 -17.60
N GLU A 101 -21.00 -7.85 -18.26
CA GLU A 101 -20.76 -9.28 -18.03
C GLU A 101 -19.45 -9.73 -18.70
N ALA A 102 -18.33 -9.50 -18.02
CA ALA A 102 -17.00 -9.90 -18.44
C ALA A 102 -16.10 -10.22 -17.23
N LYS A 103 -14.91 -10.76 -17.49
CA LYS A 103 -13.89 -11.02 -16.46
C LYS A 103 -13.29 -9.71 -15.93
N ASP A 104 -12.75 -9.73 -14.72
CA ASP A 104 -12.09 -8.58 -14.08
C ASP A 104 -10.66 -8.85 -13.58
N ASP A 105 -10.03 -9.93 -14.05
CA ASP A 105 -8.58 -10.10 -13.91
C ASP A 105 -7.79 -9.21 -14.88
N ILE A 106 -6.62 -8.77 -14.41
CA ILE A 106 -5.70 -7.92 -15.16
C ILE A 106 -4.35 -8.62 -15.35
N PHE A 107 -3.61 -8.18 -16.37
CA PHE A 107 -2.35 -8.80 -16.77
C PHE A 107 -1.22 -8.55 -15.77
N ALA A 108 -1.06 -7.29 -15.35
CA ALA A 108 0.03 -6.86 -14.49
C ALA A 108 -0.34 -5.69 -13.58
N VAL A 109 0.43 -5.53 -12.50
CA VAL A 109 0.26 -4.44 -11.52
C VAL A 109 1.51 -3.59 -11.45
N SER A 110 1.37 -2.27 -11.55
CA SER A 110 2.32 -1.28 -11.04
C SER A 110 1.71 -0.60 -9.81
N ALA A 111 2.43 -0.61 -8.69
CA ALA A 111 1.96 -0.03 -7.44
C ALA A 111 3.08 0.73 -6.72
N TYR A 112 2.90 2.04 -6.55
CA TYR A 112 3.76 2.90 -5.77
C TYR A 112 3.18 3.09 -4.37
N CYS A 113 4.02 2.90 -3.37
CA CYS A 113 3.73 2.98 -1.92
C CYS A 113 2.32 2.51 -1.55
N PRO A 114 1.93 1.26 -1.93
CA PRO A 114 0.56 0.80 -1.76
C PRO A 114 0.19 0.72 -0.27
N ILE A 115 -0.82 1.50 0.14
CA ILE A 115 -1.36 1.52 1.51
C ILE A 115 -2.37 0.38 1.67
N THR A 116 -1.86 -0.85 1.70
CA THR A 116 -2.64 -2.10 1.81
C THR A 116 -2.58 -2.69 3.22
N ASN A 117 -3.26 -3.82 3.44
CA ASN A 117 -3.14 -4.59 4.68
C ASN A 117 -3.45 -3.76 5.94
N LEU A 118 -4.47 -2.90 5.83
CA LEU A 118 -4.83 -1.89 6.81
C LEU A 118 -5.12 -2.47 8.19
N ASP A 119 -5.74 -3.65 8.24
CA ASP A 119 -6.07 -4.39 9.45
C ASP A 119 -4.86 -4.91 10.23
N ASN A 120 -3.64 -4.82 9.68
CA ASN A 120 -2.37 -5.11 10.37
C ASN A 120 -1.36 -3.95 10.25
N ALA A 121 -1.77 -2.81 9.68
CA ALA A 121 -0.88 -1.71 9.34
C ALA A 121 -0.45 -0.90 10.56
N ASN A 122 -1.31 -0.77 11.57
CA ASN A 122 -0.96 -0.15 12.86
C ASN A 122 0.20 -0.89 13.53
N GLU A 123 0.12 -2.22 13.59
CA GLU A 123 1.12 -3.08 14.24
C GLU A 123 2.45 -3.02 13.47
N ALA A 124 2.39 -3.06 12.14
CA ALA A 124 3.57 -2.90 11.28
C ALA A 124 4.23 -1.52 11.42
N TYR A 125 3.42 -0.46 11.61
CA TYR A 125 3.90 0.91 11.82
C TYR A 125 4.66 1.01 13.13
N GLU A 126 4.07 0.50 14.22
CA GLU A 126 4.69 0.52 15.54
C GLU A 126 5.88 -0.45 15.65
N TRP A 127 5.91 -1.54 14.89
CA TRP A 127 7.10 -2.39 14.80
C TRP A 127 8.34 -1.62 14.31
N ILE A 128 8.18 -0.69 13.35
CA ILE A 128 9.29 0.17 12.89
C ILE A 128 9.51 1.34 13.86
N PHE A 129 8.46 2.09 14.21
CA PHE A 129 8.62 3.42 14.83
C PHE A 129 8.47 3.46 16.36
N ASN A 130 8.20 2.34 17.04
CA ASN A 130 8.21 2.30 18.50
C ASN A 130 9.57 2.76 19.06
N GLY A 131 9.55 3.65 20.05
CA GLY A 131 10.75 4.30 20.61
C GLY A 131 11.17 5.59 19.90
N VAL A 132 10.52 5.95 18.79
CA VAL A 132 10.60 7.29 18.19
C VAL A 132 9.36 8.07 18.63
N ASN A 133 9.52 8.95 19.63
CA ASN A 133 8.41 9.62 20.30
C ASN A 133 8.15 11.04 19.78
N ASP A 134 9.08 11.64 19.02
CA ASP A 134 8.82 12.84 18.26
C ASP A 134 8.24 12.45 16.90
N TYR A 135 7.20 13.16 16.44
CA TYR A 135 6.60 12.93 15.14
C TYR A 135 6.47 14.21 14.33
N LYS A 136 6.38 14.06 13.02
CA LYS A 136 6.09 15.13 12.07
C LYS A 136 4.94 14.71 11.16
N LYS A 137 3.71 15.06 11.56
CA LYS A 137 2.49 14.65 10.86
C LYS A 137 2.13 15.65 9.78
N ILE A 138 1.54 15.18 8.68
CA ILE A 138 0.95 16.07 7.69
C ILE A 138 -0.46 16.41 8.14
N ASN A 139 -0.70 17.68 8.45
CA ASN A 139 -2.04 18.23 8.57
C ASN A 139 -2.54 18.66 7.19
N ILE A 140 -3.72 18.19 6.81
CA ILE A 140 -4.36 18.51 5.54
C ILE A 140 -5.52 19.46 5.83
N THR A 141 -5.43 20.69 5.34
CA THR A 141 -6.50 21.68 5.44
C THR A 141 -7.00 22.05 4.05
N MET A 142 -8.29 22.36 3.94
CA MET A 142 -8.86 22.98 2.75
C MET A 142 -8.86 24.49 2.97
N LEU A 143 -8.09 25.21 2.15
CA LEU A 143 -8.04 26.67 2.15
C LEU A 143 -8.30 27.13 0.71
N ASP A 144 -9.36 27.89 0.50
CA ASP A 144 -9.78 28.44 -0.79
C ASP A 144 -9.85 27.39 -1.92
N TYR A 145 -10.50 26.25 -1.64
CA TYR A 145 -10.63 25.10 -2.56
C TYR A 145 -9.31 24.42 -2.95
N ASN A 146 -8.18 24.82 -2.35
CA ASN A 146 -6.89 24.17 -2.50
C ASN A 146 -6.57 23.33 -1.26
N VAL A 147 -6.07 22.12 -1.49
CA VAL A 147 -5.57 21.25 -0.43
C VAL A 147 -4.20 21.75 0.01
N GLN A 148 -4.10 22.31 1.22
CA GLN A 148 -2.82 22.61 1.85
C GLN A 148 -2.34 21.42 2.68
N ARG A 149 -1.05 21.13 2.58
CA ARG A 149 -0.38 20.10 3.37
C ARG A 149 0.71 20.78 4.20
N LYS A 150 0.55 20.80 5.52
CA LYS A 150 1.53 21.39 6.43
C LYS A 150 2.05 20.34 7.40
N GLU A 151 3.36 20.30 7.56
CA GLU A 151 3.99 19.46 8.57
C GLU A 151 3.81 20.08 9.96
N VAL A 152 3.33 19.28 10.90
CA VAL A 152 3.11 19.64 12.30
C VAL A 152 3.93 18.71 13.15
N GLU A 153 4.84 19.29 13.92
CA GLU A 153 5.67 18.55 14.87
C GLU A 153 4.93 18.33 16.18
N GLY A 154 5.18 17.21 16.83
CA GLY A 154 4.62 16.90 18.13
C GLY A 154 5.36 15.78 18.84
N LYS A 155 5.00 15.55 20.10
CA LYS A 155 5.50 14.45 20.91
C LYS A 155 4.35 13.52 21.26
N LEU A 156 4.64 12.22 21.28
CA LEU A 156 3.68 11.22 21.73
C LEU A 156 3.36 11.43 23.22
N THR A 157 2.09 11.28 23.57
CA THR A 157 1.65 11.22 24.97
C THR A 157 2.06 9.90 25.64
N GLU A 158 1.94 9.81 26.96
CA GLU A 158 2.21 8.56 27.69
C GLU A 158 1.29 7.42 27.22
N ASP A 159 0.02 7.70 26.98
CA ASP A 159 -0.95 6.73 26.46
C ASP A 159 -0.58 6.28 25.04
N GLU A 160 -0.13 7.20 24.18
CA GLU A 160 0.34 6.86 22.84
C GLU A 160 1.62 5.99 22.90
N ILE A 161 2.56 6.30 23.79
CA ILE A 161 3.77 5.49 23.99
C ILE A 161 3.41 4.07 24.45
N LYS A 162 2.46 3.93 25.38
CA LYS A 162 1.96 2.62 25.81
C LYS A 162 1.30 1.87 24.66
N ARG A 163 0.42 2.53 23.91
CA ARG A 163 -0.25 1.97 22.73
C ARG A 163 0.74 1.52 21.66
N SER A 164 1.79 2.31 21.44
CA SER A 164 2.91 1.97 20.54
C SER A 164 3.56 0.65 20.95
N ALA A 165 3.83 0.45 22.25
CA ALA A 165 4.43 -0.77 22.76
C ALA A 165 3.51 -1.99 22.58
N ASP A 166 2.21 -1.84 22.87
CA ASP A 166 1.22 -2.90 22.69
C ASP A 166 1.11 -3.34 21.22
N LEU A 167 0.94 -2.38 20.30
CA LEU A 167 0.82 -2.65 18.87
C LEU A 167 2.08 -3.31 18.28
N LYS A 168 3.27 -2.88 18.69
CA LYS A 168 4.53 -3.52 18.29
C LYS A 168 4.57 -4.99 18.73
N ALA A 169 4.09 -5.31 19.93
CA ALA A 169 4.12 -6.67 20.46
C ALA A 169 3.19 -7.64 19.68
N LEU A 170 2.15 -7.12 19.03
CA LEU A 170 1.22 -7.93 18.22
C LEU A 170 1.79 -8.30 16.84
N PHE A 171 2.66 -7.47 16.26
CA PHE A 171 3.14 -7.65 14.89
C PHE A 171 3.87 -8.99 14.61
N PRO A 172 4.77 -9.50 15.48
CA PRO A 172 5.44 -10.78 15.24
C PRO A 172 4.49 -11.95 15.04
N GLN A 173 3.36 -12.00 15.77
CA GLN A 173 2.38 -13.08 15.62
C GLN A 173 1.75 -13.06 14.24
N TYR A 174 1.29 -11.88 13.79
CA TYR A 174 0.75 -11.70 12.44
C TYR A 174 1.78 -12.11 11.39
N LEU A 175 2.98 -11.54 11.43
CA LEU A 175 4.03 -11.80 10.44
C LEU A 175 4.38 -13.29 10.36
N ASN A 176 4.61 -13.94 11.50
CA ASN A 176 4.99 -15.36 11.54
C ASN A 176 3.87 -16.27 11.00
N SER A 177 2.60 -15.89 11.17
CA SER A 177 1.46 -16.66 10.65
C SER A 177 1.44 -16.76 9.13
N LEU A 178 2.02 -15.78 8.43
CA LEU A 178 2.08 -15.73 6.98
C LEU A 178 3.06 -16.77 6.39
N LYS A 179 3.98 -17.30 7.21
CA LYS A 179 5.01 -18.28 6.81
C LYS A 179 5.81 -17.83 5.59
N LEU A 180 6.14 -16.54 5.53
CA LEU A 180 6.89 -15.96 4.43
C LEU A 180 8.29 -16.56 4.34
N LYS A 181 8.80 -16.67 3.12
CA LYS A 181 10.12 -17.18 2.79
C LYS A 181 10.88 -16.19 1.91
N ASP A 182 12.19 -16.13 2.09
CA ASP A 182 13.07 -15.43 1.16
C ASP A 182 13.27 -16.23 -0.15
N LYS A 183 14.06 -15.67 -1.07
CA LYS A 183 14.39 -16.29 -2.36
C LYS A 183 15.15 -17.62 -2.25
N SER A 184 15.78 -17.90 -1.11
CA SER A 184 16.44 -19.19 -0.83
C SER A 184 15.50 -20.23 -0.23
N GLY A 185 14.25 -19.85 0.06
CA GLY A 185 13.25 -20.70 0.71
C GLY A 185 13.31 -20.69 2.24
N LYS A 186 14.16 -19.86 2.86
CA LYS A 186 14.29 -19.75 4.31
C LYS A 186 13.14 -18.94 4.90
N LEU A 187 12.60 -19.41 6.02
CA LEU A 187 11.53 -18.70 6.73
C LEU A 187 11.99 -17.33 7.26
N LEU A 188 11.14 -16.34 7.02
CA LEU A 188 11.26 -14.99 7.53
C LEU A 188 10.38 -14.84 8.77
N THR A 189 11.00 -14.70 9.93
CA THR A 189 10.31 -14.65 11.22
C THR A 189 10.80 -13.49 12.07
N LEU A 190 9.98 -13.16 13.08
CA LEU A 190 10.31 -12.24 14.16
C LEU A 190 10.12 -12.94 15.52
N ASP A 191 11.01 -12.65 16.47
CA ASP A 191 10.86 -13.01 17.87
C ASP A 191 9.90 -12.04 18.61
N LYS A 192 9.69 -12.28 19.91
CA LYS A 192 8.83 -11.44 20.75
C LYS A 192 9.28 -9.97 20.88
N ASN A 193 10.54 -9.68 20.55
CA ASN A 193 11.11 -8.34 20.60
C ASN A 193 11.07 -7.66 19.22
N GLY A 194 10.56 -8.34 18.19
CA GLY A 194 10.51 -7.84 16.82
C GLY A 194 11.85 -7.95 16.07
N ASN A 195 12.76 -8.83 16.50
CA ASN A 195 14.02 -9.11 15.79
C ASN A 195 13.96 -10.47 15.09
N GLY A 196 14.69 -10.65 14.00
CA GLY A 196 14.75 -11.94 13.29
C GLY A 196 15.07 -11.79 11.81
N SER A 197 14.94 -12.90 11.07
CA SER A 197 15.27 -12.95 9.63
C SER A 197 14.43 -12.00 8.80
N PHE A 198 13.19 -11.68 9.21
CA PHE A 198 12.39 -10.68 8.53
C PHE A 198 12.96 -9.26 8.69
N LYS A 199 13.45 -8.88 9.87
CA LYS A 199 14.12 -7.58 10.09
C LYS A 199 15.35 -7.44 9.20
N GLU A 200 16.15 -8.49 9.07
CA GLU A 200 17.31 -8.53 8.16
C GLU A 200 16.90 -8.43 6.69
N GLN A 201 15.78 -9.02 6.29
CA GLN A 201 15.24 -8.86 4.94
C GLN A 201 14.80 -7.42 4.65
N ILE A 202 14.19 -6.73 5.63
CA ILE A 202 13.86 -5.30 5.50
C ILE A 202 15.14 -4.44 5.40
N LYS A 203 16.14 -4.68 6.25
CA LYS A 203 17.46 -4.03 6.13
C LYS A 203 18.06 -4.23 4.75
N LYS A 204 17.99 -5.44 4.20
CA LYS A 204 18.50 -5.75 2.86
C LYS A 204 17.87 -4.89 1.78
N TYR A 205 16.56 -4.63 1.82
CA TYR A 205 15.92 -3.74 0.84
C TYR A 205 16.45 -2.31 0.91
N TYR A 206 16.73 -1.78 2.11
CA TYR A 206 17.35 -0.46 2.26
C TYR A 206 18.84 -0.46 1.84
N ILE A 207 19.56 -1.54 2.08
CA ILE A 207 20.95 -1.70 1.62
C ILE A 207 21.01 -1.78 0.09
N ASP A 208 20.09 -2.52 -0.55
CA ASP A 208 19.99 -2.60 -2.00
C ASP A 208 19.64 -1.24 -2.61
N SER A 209 18.75 -0.48 -1.94
CA SER A 209 18.44 0.92 -2.27
C SER A 209 19.68 1.82 -2.26
N ALA A 210 20.42 1.81 -1.14
CA ALA A 210 21.62 2.61 -0.95
C ALA A 210 22.71 2.22 -1.97
N ASN A 211 22.89 0.93 -2.24
CA ASN A 211 23.83 0.46 -3.26
C ASN A 211 23.44 0.92 -4.68
N LYS A 212 22.15 0.96 -5.02
CA LYS A 212 21.69 1.51 -6.31
C LYS A 212 22.05 3.00 -6.41
N ALA A 213 21.84 3.78 -5.35
CA ALA A 213 22.19 5.20 -5.31
C ALA A 213 23.71 5.45 -5.38
N LEU A 214 24.49 4.65 -4.65
CA LEU A 214 25.96 4.71 -4.67
C LEU A 214 26.51 4.40 -6.06
N LYS A 215 25.96 3.38 -6.74
CA LYS A 215 26.32 3.05 -8.14
C LYS A 215 25.96 4.17 -9.12
N ALA A 216 24.91 4.94 -8.83
CA ALA A 216 24.53 6.12 -9.60
C ALA A 216 25.35 7.38 -9.26
N GLY A 217 26.35 7.28 -8.37
CA GLY A 217 27.24 8.39 -8.01
C GLY A 217 26.76 9.24 -6.82
N THR A 218 25.74 8.80 -6.08
CA THR A 218 25.33 9.49 -4.85
C THR A 218 26.37 9.28 -3.75
N ASP A 219 26.87 10.36 -3.15
CA ASP A 219 27.74 10.26 -1.96
C ASP A 219 26.90 9.88 -0.73
N LEU A 220 27.25 8.75 -0.11
CA LEU A 220 26.58 8.22 1.07
C LEU A 220 27.44 8.27 2.34
N SER A 221 28.65 8.83 2.28
CA SER A 221 29.61 8.85 3.39
C SER A 221 29.16 9.66 4.61
N THR A 222 28.19 10.56 4.41
CA THR A 222 27.57 11.39 5.44
C THR A 222 26.58 10.61 6.32
N PHE A 223 26.00 9.52 5.80
CA PHE A 223 25.03 8.70 6.53
C PHE A 223 25.72 7.70 7.46
N LYS A 224 25.87 8.09 8.74
CA LYS A 224 26.58 7.29 9.75
C LYS A 224 25.91 5.96 10.10
N PHE A 225 24.62 5.83 9.81
CA PHE A 225 23.90 4.56 9.94
C PHE A 225 24.27 3.54 8.85
N LEU A 226 25.05 3.90 7.82
CA LEU A 226 25.52 2.96 6.79
C LEU A 226 26.94 2.50 7.05
N THR A 227 27.19 1.20 6.93
CA THR A 227 28.55 0.66 6.84
C THR A 227 28.93 0.45 5.39
N ILE A 228 29.92 1.21 4.91
CA ILE A 228 30.42 1.15 3.53
C ILE A 228 31.81 0.52 3.52
N LYS A 229 31.99 -0.55 2.73
CA LYS A 229 33.29 -1.21 2.52
C LYS A 229 33.49 -1.43 1.02
N ASN A 230 34.67 -1.10 0.50
CA ASN A 230 35.02 -1.29 -0.92
C ASN A 230 33.95 -0.71 -1.88
N ASN A 231 33.50 0.51 -1.62
CA ASN A 231 32.45 1.20 -2.38
C ASN A 231 31.12 0.42 -2.47
N LYS A 232 30.78 -0.32 -1.42
CA LYS A 232 29.52 -1.06 -1.28
C LYS A 232 28.97 -0.89 0.13
N VAL A 233 27.68 -0.60 0.23
CA VAL A 233 26.95 -0.65 1.51
C VAL A 233 26.77 -2.11 1.89
N VAL A 234 27.31 -2.51 3.03
CA VAL A 234 27.29 -3.91 3.50
C VAL A 234 26.45 -4.11 4.75
N ASP A 235 26.14 -3.04 5.49
CA ASP A 235 25.25 -3.08 6.64
C ASP A 235 24.58 -1.72 6.87
N LEU A 236 23.50 -1.74 7.64
CA LEU A 236 22.69 -0.58 8.02
C LEU A 236 22.30 -0.70 9.49
N ASN A 237 22.61 0.32 10.30
CA ASN A 237 22.09 0.43 11.65
C ASN A 237 20.60 0.79 11.58
N PHE A 238 19.75 -0.20 11.84
CA PHE A 238 18.30 -0.07 11.65
C PHE A 238 17.69 0.99 12.54
N ASP A 239 18.07 1.06 13.81
CA ASP A 239 17.45 1.97 14.77
C ASP A 239 17.90 3.42 14.50
N GLU A 240 19.16 3.65 14.12
CA GLU A 240 19.61 4.98 13.67
C GLU A 240 18.95 5.40 12.36
N TYR A 241 18.76 4.46 11.43
CA TYR A 241 18.06 4.74 10.18
C TYR A 241 16.59 5.13 10.41
N VAL A 242 15.90 4.43 11.29
CA VAL A 242 14.52 4.76 11.67
C VAL A 242 14.45 6.14 12.34
N LYS A 243 15.41 6.50 13.20
CA LYS A 243 15.51 7.84 13.78
C LYS A 243 15.77 8.91 12.73
N TYR A 244 16.67 8.64 11.77
CA TYR A 244 16.95 9.52 10.64
C TYR A 244 15.71 9.77 9.79
N MET A 245 14.97 8.71 9.47
CA MET A 245 13.71 8.77 8.73
C MET A 245 12.64 9.54 9.52
N GLY A 246 12.54 9.28 10.84
CA GLY A 246 11.59 9.93 11.74
C GLY A 246 10.17 9.36 11.64
N ARG A 247 9.38 9.55 12.71
CA ARG A 247 7.96 9.14 12.75
C ARG A 247 7.09 10.20 12.09
N MET A 248 6.09 9.76 11.31
CA MET A 248 5.09 10.67 10.73
C MET A 248 3.76 10.63 11.48
N LYS A 249 3.25 9.44 11.81
CA LYS A 249 1.92 9.23 12.38
C LYS A 249 1.97 8.81 13.85
N THR A 250 0.92 9.12 14.60
CA THR A 250 0.75 8.69 15.98
C THR A 250 0.31 7.22 16.05
N PRO A 251 0.47 6.54 17.21
CA PRO A 251 -0.01 5.17 17.44
C PRO A 251 -1.54 5.07 17.26
N GLY A 252 -1.95 4.29 16.26
CA GLY A 252 -3.26 4.42 15.62
C GLY A 252 -3.17 5.07 14.23
N ALA A 253 -2.06 4.83 13.52
CA ALA A 253 -1.69 5.44 12.25
C ALA A 253 -2.73 5.23 11.12
N PHE A 254 -3.59 4.23 11.24
CA PHE A 254 -4.64 3.89 10.28
C PHE A 254 -5.98 3.71 10.98
N ASP A 255 -6.10 2.80 11.94
CA ASP A 255 -7.27 2.76 12.82
C ASP A 255 -6.91 3.49 14.10
N ASN A 256 -7.57 4.60 14.41
CA ASN A 256 -7.30 5.38 15.62
C ASN A 256 -8.45 5.23 16.61
N VAL A 257 -8.14 5.31 17.91
CA VAL A 257 -9.10 5.15 19.02
C VAL A 257 -10.25 6.17 18.97
N ASP A 258 -10.05 7.30 18.29
CA ASP A 258 -11.01 8.39 18.15
C ASP A 258 -11.72 8.43 16.79
N LEU A 259 -11.50 7.42 15.93
CA LEU A 259 -12.06 7.32 14.58
C LEU A 259 -11.66 8.46 13.62
N SER A 260 -10.59 9.21 13.91
CA SER A 260 -10.24 10.43 13.19
C SER A 260 -9.55 10.26 11.84
N THR A 261 -9.16 9.04 11.46
CA THR A 261 -8.32 8.83 10.28
C THR A 261 -9.12 8.75 8.97
N GLY A 262 -8.40 8.87 7.85
CA GLY A 262 -9.00 8.63 6.53
C GLY A 262 -9.45 7.18 6.35
N GLU A 263 -8.78 6.22 6.99
CA GLU A 263 -9.10 4.81 6.92
C GLU A 263 -10.30 4.45 7.80
N ASN A 264 -10.47 5.07 8.97
CA ASN A 264 -11.70 4.95 9.76
C ASN A 264 -12.90 5.43 8.93
N ASN A 265 -12.72 6.53 8.20
CA ASN A 265 -13.72 7.05 7.28
C ASN A 265 -13.97 6.15 6.07
N LEU A 266 -12.94 5.48 5.53
CA LEU A 266 -13.08 4.51 4.44
C LEU A 266 -13.98 3.34 4.85
N PHE A 267 -13.82 2.85 6.08
CA PHE A 267 -14.53 1.70 6.63
C PHE A 267 -15.89 2.03 7.26
N GLY A 268 -16.35 3.28 7.16
CA GLY A 268 -17.75 3.61 7.37
C GLY A 268 -18.70 2.84 6.45
N ASP A 269 -20.00 3.08 6.60
CA ASP A 269 -21.03 2.51 5.73
C ASP A 269 -21.99 3.60 5.23
N LYS A 270 -23.12 3.17 4.63
CA LYS A 270 -24.15 4.06 4.09
C LYS A 270 -24.61 5.15 5.08
N THR A 271 -24.64 4.83 6.37
CA THR A 271 -25.21 5.65 7.44
C THR A 271 -24.22 6.05 8.55
N VAL A 272 -23.12 5.31 8.70
CA VAL A 272 -22.09 5.55 9.73
C VAL A 272 -20.82 6.04 9.05
N ASP A 273 -20.39 7.27 9.36
CA ASP A 273 -19.28 7.91 8.64
C ASP A 273 -17.93 7.24 8.89
N ASN A 274 -17.66 6.81 10.13
CA ASN A 274 -16.38 6.26 10.55
C ASN A 274 -16.58 5.00 11.41
N LYS A 275 -15.79 3.96 11.15
CA LYS A 275 -15.77 2.72 11.94
C LYS A 275 -14.34 2.26 12.21
N HIS A 276 -14.18 1.49 13.27
CA HIS A 276 -12.97 0.72 13.51
C HIS A 276 -12.90 -0.46 12.56
N PHE A 277 -11.69 -0.94 12.30
CA PHE A 277 -11.44 -2.11 11.47
C PHE A 277 -10.36 -3.02 12.07
N THR A 278 -9.91 -2.71 13.28
CA THR A 278 -9.03 -3.54 14.09
C THR A 278 -9.64 -3.77 15.47
N LYS A 279 -9.50 -4.99 15.99
CA LYS A 279 -10.05 -5.36 17.29
C LYS A 279 -9.45 -4.51 18.43
N TYR A 280 -8.13 -4.33 18.40
CA TYR A 280 -7.41 -3.58 19.44
C TYR A 280 -7.94 -2.14 19.56
N MET A 281 -8.15 -1.44 18.44
CA MET A 281 -8.61 -0.05 18.49
C MET A 281 -10.06 0.09 18.94
N LEU A 282 -10.94 -0.84 18.55
CA LEU A 282 -12.31 -0.87 19.06
C LEU A 282 -12.34 -1.04 20.59
N GLU A 283 -11.55 -1.97 21.14
CA GLU A 283 -11.47 -2.23 22.58
C GLU A 283 -10.90 -1.05 23.38
N HIS A 284 -10.13 -0.18 22.72
CA HIS A 284 -9.52 1.02 23.31
C HIS A 284 -10.16 2.31 22.80
N SER A 285 -11.33 2.23 22.17
CA SER A 285 -11.99 3.38 21.56
C SER A 285 -12.31 4.45 22.62
N THR A 286 -12.00 5.70 22.30
CA THR A 286 -12.37 6.86 23.12
C THR A 286 -13.74 7.43 22.72
N THR A 287 -14.36 6.84 21.70
CA THR A 287 -15.70 7.17 21.21
C THR A 287 -16.60 5.92 21.26
N ASN A 288 -17.92 6.06 21.09
CA ASN A 288 -18.82 4.91 20.96
C ASN A 288 -18.78 4.35 19.51
N GLY A 289 -17.61 3.87 19.10
CA GLY A 289 -17.31 3.41 17.74
C GLY A 289 -17.83 2.00 17.45
N GLN A 290 -18.09 1.71 16.18
CA GLN A 290 -18.51 0.39 15.70
C GLN A 290 -17.41 -0.30 14.90
N MET A 291 -17.43 -1.63 14.84
CA MET A 291 -16.56 -2.41 13.96
C MET A 291 -17.14 -2.48 12.54
N ALA A 292 -16.29 -2.29 11.54
CA ALA A 292 -16.62 -2.56 10.15
C ALA A 292 -16.84 -4.07 9.93
N GLU A 293 -17.68 -4.40 8.94
CA GLU A 293 -17.97 -5.80 8.64
C GLU A 293 -16.70 -6.55 8.19
N LYS A 294 -16.51 -7.77 8.72
CA LYS A 294 -15.34 -8.60 8.40
C LYS A 294 -15.16 -8.82 6.90
N ASN A 295 -16.26 -8.96 6.15
CA ASN A 295 -16.19 -9.15 4.71
C ASN A 295 -15.69 -7.90 3.98
N ILE A 296 -16.07 -6.70 4.42
CA ILE A 296 -15.58 -5.44 3.85
C ILE A 296 -14.08 -5.26 4.13
N ILE A 297 -13.63 -5.57 5.35
CA ILE A 297 -12.20 -5.55 5.71
C ILE A 297 -11.41 -6.52 4.81
N LYS A 298 -11.92 -7.76 4.64
CA LYS A 298 -11.34 -8.77 3.75
C LYS A 298 -11.22 -8.25 2.31
N MET A 299 -12.30 -7.70 1.74
CA MET A 299 -12.33 -7.16 0.38
C MET A 299 -11.37 -5.99 0.15
N MET A 300 -10.93 -5.31 1.21
CA MET A 300 -9.97 -4.21 1.11
C MET A 300 -8.52 -4.63 1.40
N ASN A 301 -8.23 -5.93 1.58
CA ASN A 301 -6.88 -6.42 1.82
C ASN A 301 -6.46 -7.53 0.83
N PRO A 302 -5.48 -7.29 -0.06
CA PRO A 302 -5.03 -8.26 -1.06
C PRO A 302 -4.44 -9.54 -0.43
N MET A 303 -3.96 -9.49 0.82
CA MET A 303 -3.33 -10.62 1.50
C MET A 303 -4.28 -11.82 1.70
N TYR A 304 -5.60 -11.59 1.76
CA TYR A 304 -6.60 -12.65 1.89
C TYR A 304 -6.86 -13.44 0.60
N TYR A 305 -6.41 -12.93 -0.54
CA TYR A 305 -6.67 -13.52 -1.86
C TYR A 305 -5.44 -14.18 -2.48
N ILE A 306 -4.24 -13.70 -2.13
CA ILE A 306 -3.00 -14.22 -2.72
C ILE A 306 -2.71 -15.64 -2.21
N GLY A 307 -2.68 -16.59 -3.15
CA GLY A 307 -2.45 -18.00 -2.86
C GLY A 307 -3.69 -18.75 -2.37
N THR A 308 -4.88 -18.15 -2.44
CA THR A 308 -6.15 -18.83 -2.16
C THR A 308 -6.88 -19.20 -3.45
N LYS A 309 -7.81 -20.16 -3.37
CA LYS A 309 -8.67 -20.51 -4.50
C LYS A 309 -9.76 -19.45 -4.66
N GLY A 310 -10.17 -19.20 -5.90
CA GLY A 310 -11.30 -18.32 -6.20
C GLY A 310 -10.92 -16.88 -6.57
N ALA A 311 -9.62 -16.55 -6.63
CA ALA A 311 -9.13 -15.32 -7.24
C ALA A 311 -8.08 -15.63 -8.31
N THR A 312 -8.17 -14.92 -9.43
CA THR A 312 -7.20 -14.95 -10.54
C THR A 312 -6.17 -13.86 -10.27
N VAL A 313 -5.09 -14.23 -9.59
CA VAL A 313 -4.01 -13.28 -9.22
C VAL A 313 -3.11 -13.02 -10.43
N SER A 314 -2.92 -11.74 -10.79
CA SER A 314 -2.06 -11.28 -11.89
C SER A 314 -0.66 -11.90 -11.84
N LYS A 315 -0.07 -12.10 -13.02
CA LYS A 315 1.21 -12.81 -13.13
C LYS A 315 2.42 -11.92 -12.81
N TYR A 316 2.36 -10.63 -13.17
CA TYR A 316 3.47 -9.69 -13.09
C TYR A 316 3.16 -8.53 -12.16
N TRP A 317 4.12 -8.19 -11.30
CA TRP A 317 3.97 -7.16 -10.28
C TRP A 317 5.23 -6.30 -10.22
N ARG A 318 5.06 -4.99 -10.28
CA ARG A 318 6.10 -4.00 -10.00
C ARG A 318 5.65 -3.16 -8.81
N ILE A 319 6.38 -3.26 -7.71
CA ILE A 319 6.06 -2.58 -6.47
C ILE A 319 7.22 -1.69 -6.07
N ARG A 320 6.92 -0.44 -5.70
CA ARG A 320 7.89 0.52 -5.19
C ARG A 320 7.38 1.11 -3.88
N HIS A 321 8.26 1.37 -2.92
CA HIS A 321 7.95 2.15 -1.72
C HIS A 321 9.18 2.98 -1.40
N GLY A 322 9.06 4.31 -1.29
CA GLY A 322 10.24 5.15 -1.12
C GLY A 322 11.03 4.81 0.15
N ALA A 323 12.37 4.88 0.10
CA ALA A 323 13.20 4.53 1.24
C ALA A 323 12.99 5.45 2.46
N ILE A 324 12.51 6.67 2.24
CA ILE A 324 12.15 7.61 3.32
C ILE A 324 10.63 7.91 3.34
N ASP A 325 9.83 7.06 2.69
CA ASP A 325 8.38 7.12 2.77
C ASP A 325 7.89 6.51 4.10
N ARG A 326 7.15 7.32 4.86
CA ARG A 326 6.76 7.09 6.26
C ARG A 326 5.24 7.07 6.43
N ASP A 327 4.49 7.10 5.33
CA ASP A 327 3.02 7.04 5.36
C ASP A 327 2.53 5.66 5.80
N THR A 328 3.34 4.62 5.54
CA THR A 328 3.24 3.28 6.11
C THR A 328 4.63 2.68 6.36
N SER A 329 4.67 1.57 7.09
CA SER A 329 5.88 0.77 7.31
C SER A 329 6.31 0.06 6.02
N LEU A 330 7.61 0.04 5.68
CA LEU A 330 8.13 -0.74 4.55
C LEU A 330 7.78 -2.24 4.66
N ALA A 331 7.49 -2.73 5.87
CA ALA A 331 7.01 -4.10 6.06
C ALA A 331 5.73 -4.38 5.26
N ILE A 332 4.83 -3.41 5.07
CA ILE A 332 3.57 -3.60 4.36
C ILE A 332 3.77 -3.98 2.89
N PRO A 333 4.42 -3.16 2.04
CA PRO A 333 4.68 -3.53 0.67
C PRO A 333 5.68 -4.70 0.53
N ALA A 334 6.60 -4.88 1.49
CA ALA A 334 7.50 -6.03 1.49
C ALA A 334 6.76 -7.36 1.74
N ILE A 335 5.81 -7.39 2.67
CA ILE A 335 4.94 -8.55 2.94
C ILE A 335 4.13 -8.91 1.70
N LEU A 336 3.56 -7.91 1.02
CA LEU A 336 2.84 -8.11 -0.24
C LEU A 336 3.75 -8.75 -1.30
N ALA A 337 4.94 -8.17 -1.52
CA ALA A 337 5.91 -8.68 -2.49
C ALA A 337 6.34 -10.12 -2.19
N LEU A 338 6.73 -10.42 -0.94
CA LEU A 338 7.14 -11.75 -0.52
C LEU A 338 6.03 -12.78 -0.66
N LYS A 339 4.78 -12.42 -0.31
CA LYS A 339 3.63 -13.32 -0.45
C LYS A 339 3.36 -13.65 -1.93
N LEU A 340 3.48 -12.68 -2.82
CA LEU A 340 3.37 -12.87 -4.26
C LEU A 340 4.49 -13.79 -4.80
N GLU A 341 5.75 -13.53 -4.41
CA GLU A 341 6.89 -14.39 -4.78
C GLU A 341 6.70 -15.84 -4.28
N ASN A 342 6.28 -16.01 -3.02
CA ASN A 342 6.04 -17.32 -2.40
C ASN A 342 4.87 -18.09 -3.04
N THR A 343 4.03 -17.41 -3.83
CA THR A 343 2.92 -18.03 -4.59
C THR A 343 3.22 -18.09 -6.10
N GLY A 344 4.50 -17.94 -6.49
CA GLY A 344 4.98 -18.13 -7.84
C GLY A 344 4.72 -16.98 -8.80
N LYS A 345 4.43 -15.78 -8.28
CA LYS A 345 4.27 -14.57 -9.11
C LYS A 345 5.62 -13.93 -9.42
N ASN A 346 5.70 -13.25 -10.56
CA ASN A 346 6.89 -12.50 -10.94
C ASN A 346 6.80 -11.10 -10.32
N VAL A 347 7.72 -10.80 -9.40
CA VAL A 347 7.70 -9.57 -8.61
C VAL A 347 9.01 -8.82 -8.79
N ASP A 348 8.91 -7.59 -9.25
CA ASP A 348 9.95 -6.57 -9.21
C ASP A 348 9.64 -5.62 -8.05
N PHE A 349 10.31 -5.81 -6.91
CA PHE A 349 10.17 -4.97 -5.72
C PHE A 349 11.46 -4.21 -5.43
N ALA A 350 11.34 -2.91 -5.14
CA ALA A 350 12.45 -2.08 -4.70
C ALA A 350 11.98 -0.97 -3.76
N SER A 351 12.91 -0.45 -2.96
CA SER A 351 12.71 0.71 -2.11
C SER A 351 13.57 1.89 -2.58
N PRO A 352 13.12 2.78 -3.49
CA PRO A 352 14.01 3.77 -4.11
C PRO A 352 14.61 4.77 -3.12
N TRP A 353 15.92 5.03 -3.26
CA TRP A 353 16.70 5.85 -2.33
C TRP A 353 16.18 7.29 -2.26
N ALA A 354 16.23 7.89 -1.06
CA ALA A 354 15.82 9.28 -0.78
C ALA A 354 14.45 9.68 -1.34
N THR A 355 13.59 8.70 -1.63
CA THR A 355 12.26 8.93 -2.20
C THR A 355 11.23 8.93 -1.08
N GLY A 356 10.46 10.01 -0.98
CA GLY A 356 9.32 10.12 -0.06
C GLY A 356 8.02 9.61 -0.68
N HIS A 357 6.89 9.90 -0.03
CA HIS A 357 5.57 9.41 -0.44
C HIS A 357 5.12 9.97 -1.80
N SER A 358 5.31 9.17 -2.85
CA SER A 358 5.11 9.57 -4.24
C SER A 358 5.07 8.35 -5.17
N GLY A 359 4.74 8.58 -6.44
CA GLY A 359 4.76 7.56 -7.49
C GLY A 359 4.97 8.18 -8.86
N ASP A 360 5.04 7.35 -9.89
CA ASP A 360 5.34 7.72 -11.28
C ASP A 360 6.67 8.50 -11.45
N TYR A 361 7.56 8.48 -10.44
CA TYR A 361 8.85 9.18 -10.48
C TYR A 361 9.93 8.48 -11.33
N ASP A 362 9.71 7.22 -11.71
CA ASP A 362 10.66 6.37 -12.44
C ASP A 362 10.04 5.79 -13.73
N LEU A 363 9.28 6.60 -14.47
CA LEU A 363 8.56 6.16 -15.67
C LEU A 363 9.41 5.40 -16.69
N ASP A 364 10.66 5.80 -16.91
CA ASP A 364 11.52 5.11 -17.89
C ASP A 364 11.81 3.66 -17.45
N GLU A 365 12.03 3.43 -16.15
CA GLU A 365 12.17 2.09 -15.58
C GLU A 365 10.85 1.32 -15.61
N LEU A 366 9.73 1.99 -15.31
CA LEU A 366 8.40 1.39 -15.42
C LEU A 366 8.11 0.93 -16.84
N PHE A 367 8.33 1.77 -17.85
CA PHE A 367 8.05 1.43 -19.24
C PHE A 367 9.00 0.37 -19.77
N THR A 368 10.27 0.41 -19.37
CA THR A 368 11.22 -0.68 -19.70
C THR A 368 10.74 -2.02 -19.14
N TRP A 369 10.20 -2.03 -17.91
CA TRP A 369 9.61 -3.23 -17.33
C TRP A 369 8.35 -3.69 -18.08
N VAL A 370 7.43 -2.76 -18.40
CA VAL A 370 6.22 -3.05 -19.20
C VAL A 370 6.59 -3.66 -20.55
N ASP A 371 7.49 -3.00 -21.30
CA ASP A 371 7.99 -3.45 -22.60
C ASP A 371 8.68 -4.81 -22.54
N GLY A 372 9.15 -5.24 -21.37
CA GLY A 372 9.76 -6.55 -21.16
C GLY A 372 8.75 -7.67 -20.94
N ILE A 373 7.55 -7.35 -20.43
CA ILE A 373 6.53 -8.35 -20.08
C ILE A 373 5.40 -8.45 -21.11
N VAL A 374 5.19 -7.43 -21.95
CA VAL A 374 4.12 -7.41 -22.97
C VAL A 374 4.54 -7.97 -24.33
N ARG A 375 5.81 -8.37 -24.50
CA ARG A 375 6.34 -8.91 -25.76
C ARG A 375 5.67 -10.20 -26.20
#